data_AF-A0AAW4IST1-F1
#
_entry.id   AF-A0AAW4IST1-F1
#
_cell.length_a   1.000
_cell.length_b   1.000
_cell.length_c   1.000
_cell.angle_alpha   90.00
_cell.angle_beta   90.00
_cell.angle_gamma   90.00
#
_symmetry.space_group_name_H-M   'P 1'
#
loop_
_entity.id
_entity.type
_entity.pdbx_description
1 polymer ?
#
loop_
_entity_poly.entity_id
_entity_poly.type
_entity_poly.pdbx_seq_one_letter_code
_entity_poly.pdbx_strand_id
1 'polypeptide(L)'
;SRPSLFATDNEQAVESGYRNTENGLSEWVTDHRTEQAYSQLQVDSAGISASLKMGVINPSDTAKRQGINAATNAQISIKSGEALVLSTQPQTHAQTGQHNYQHHTPTLAQTALGGQHLTERLTQLATGLGRNVNDHKAIKAQLETIAEEQQTKTHQSTPFTLIDSAADSSYVSEDTLIQRSMGEMITTTQANMMISSGDSHNQISSESLNIVADGQFSMTNAKENITLSAHTGKLEATAKQDVNIASSTKEVEVVATNKVTITAGGASITLDGSNITIAAKEVTEKGGKHSKAGGGMDGLGLGVLPSLIAGAMYKAQFRFADDNDIAYANTPYIAINENTKETFEGITDTEGNTETFFSSNSNKIKVHLRNEDPWGSIELYKVKFKFTDDDGNPYSHVHYRAISEVKELIYFGITNAEGETENLVSSLEENFNVHLYLSTNGDY
;
A
#
# COMPACT_ATOMS: atom_id res chain seq x y z
N SER A 1 14.20 -8.13 -74.86
CA SER A 1 14.25 -6.69 -75.12
C SER A 1 13.00 -6.30 -75.89
N ARG A 2 12.17 -5.39 -75.36
CA ARG A 2 11.11 -4.76 -76.15
C ARG A 2 11.76 -3.63 -76.97
N PRO A 3 11.44 -3.45 -78.26
CA PRO A 3 12.01 -2.35 -79.04
C PRO A 3 11.48 -1.02 -78.49
N SER A 4 12.38 -0.06 -78.28
CA SER A 4 12.05 1.33 -77.94
C SER A 4 11.30 1.96 -79.12
N LEU A 5 10.19 2.63 -78.84
CA LEU A 5 9.41 3.34 -79.85
C LEU A 5 9.81 4.82 -79.98
N PHE A 6 10.56 5.42 -79.05
CA PHE A 6 11.01 6.82 -79.15
C PHE A 6 12.35 7.10 -78.44
N ALA A 7 13.26 7.76 -79.17
CA ALA A 7 14.51 8.48 -78.85
C ALA A 7 15.54 7.93 -77.83
N THR A 8 16.83 8.18 -78.10
CA THR A 8 17.99 7.76 -77.28
C THR A 8 18.69 8.93 -76.56
N ASP A 9 18.20 10.16 -76.74
CA ASP A 9 18.70 11.33 -76.01
C ASP A 9 17.85 11.62 -74.77
N ASN A 10 18.46 12.24 -73.76
CA ASN A 10 17.83 12.56 -72.48
C ASN A 10 16.83 13.73 -72.60
N GLU A 11 16.66 14.36 -73.78
CA GLU A 11 15.73 15.49 -73.98
C GLU A 11 14.35 15.02 -74.50
N GLN A 12 14.29 13.90 -75.23
CA GLN A 12 13.05 13.34 -75.79
C GLN A 12 12.46 12.16 -74.97
N ALA A 13 12.94 11.96 -73.75
CA ALA A 13 12.57 10.82 -72.91
C ALA A 13 11.26 10.99 -72.12
N VAL A 14 10.32 11.81 -72.60
CA VAL A 14 9.02 12.07 -71.96
C VAL A 14 7.88 11.61 -72.87
N GLU A 15 7.03 10.73 -72.34
CA GLU A 15 5.81 10.25 -72.98
C GLU A 15 4.59 10.86 -72.27
N SER A 16 3.63 11.40 -73.01
CA SER A 16 2.41 11.97 -72.43
C SER A 16 1.22 11.86 -73.35
N GLY A 17 0.02 11.88 -72.79
CA GLY A 17 -1.21 12.06 -73.54
C GLY A 17 -2.31 12.64 -72.66
N TYR A 18 -3.17 13.46 -73.26
CA TYR A 18 -4.28 14.10 -72.56
C TYR A 18 -5.55 14.11 -73.41
N ARG A 19 -6.69 14.13 -72.72
CA ARG A 19 -8.00 14.50 -73.29
C ARG A 19 -8.51 15.71 -72.54
N ASN A 20 -8.67 16.80 -73.27
CA ASN A 20 -9.29 18.02 -72.77
C ASN A 20 -10.67 18.15 -73.42
N THR A 21 -11.71 18.30 -72.60
CA THR A 21 -13.09 18.60 -72.98
C THR A 21 -13.46 19.94 -72.34
N GLU A 22 -14.53 20.60 -72.80
CA GLU A 22 -14.94 21.91 -72.26
C GLU A 22 -15.11 21.93 -70.73
N ASN A 23 -15.33 20.76 -70.09
CA ASN A 23 -15.60 20.62 -68.66
C ASN A 23 -14.62 19.72 -67.90
N GLY A 24 -13.48 19.33 -68.50
CA GLY A 24 -12.48 18.53 -67.79
C GLY A 24 -11.28 18.06 -68.61
N LEU A 25 -10.21 17.75 -67.89
CA LEU A 25 -8.91 17.28 -68.35
C LEU A 25 -8.58 15.92 -67.75
N SER A 26 -8.18 14.97 -68.57
CA SER A 26 -7.55 13.71 -68.14
C SER A 26 -6.19 13.61 -68.81
N GLU A 27 -5.14 13.32 -68.04
CA GLU A 27 -3.75 13.29 -68.51
C GLU A 27 -3.00 12.09 -67.95
N TRP A 28 -2.10 11.51 -68.76
CA TRP A 28 -1.00 10.69 -68.28
C TRP A 28 0.34 11.25 -68.77
N VAL A 29 1.36 11.15 -67.93
CA VAL A 29 2.75 11.51 -68.25
C VAL A 29 3.68 10.43 -67.72
N THR A 30 4.74 10.11 -68.44
CA THR A 30 5.87 9.30 -67.97
C THR A 30 7.17 9.93 -68.47
N ASP A 31 8.00 10.33 -67.53
CA ASP A 31 9.33 10.88 -67.76
C ASP A 31 10.38 9.80 -67.45
N HIS A 32 11.28 9.55 -68.38
CA HIS A 32 12.36 8.57 -68.27
C HIS A 32 13.74 9.20 -68.07
N ARG A 33 13.82 10.53 -67.96
CA ARG A 33 15.09 11.23 -67.80
C ARG A 33 15.78 10.80 -66.51
N THR A 34 17.09 10.60 -66.63
CA THR A 34 17.92 10.13 -65.50
C THR A 34 17.79 11.12 -64.34
N GLU A 35 17.58 10.60 -63.11
CA GLU A 35 17.32 11.37 -61.89
C GLU A 35 16.01 12.18 -61.83
N GLN A 36 15.20 12.19 -62.90
CA GLN A 36 13.90 12.86 -62.98
C GLN A 36 12.75 11.90 -63.28
N ALA A 37 13.02 10.59 -63.33
CA ALA A 37 12.03 9.61 -63.76
C ALA A 37 10.77 9.60 -62.86
N TYR A 38 9.60 9.81 -63.47
CA TYR A 38 8.29 9.75 -62.80
C TYR A 38 7.18 9.30 -63.75
N SER A 39 6.09 8.79 -63.20
CA SER A 39 4.83 8.54 -63.92
C SER A 39 3.69 9.24 -63.19
N GLN A 40 2.73 9.77 -63.95
CA GLN A 40 1.57 10.50 -63.45
C GLN A 40 0.31 10.10 -64.19
N LEU A 41 -0.79 9.96 -63.44
CA LEU A 41 -2.17 9.95 -63.92
C LEU A 41 -2.91 11.09 -63.22
N GLN A 42 -3.61 11.93 -63.97
CA GLN A 42 -4.38 13.04 -63.43
C GLN A 42 -5.75 13.15 -64.11
N VAL A 43 -6.76 13.46 -63.31
CA VAL A 43 -8.12 13.79 -63.77
C VAL A 43 -8.56 15.04 -63.03
N ASP A 44 -9.04 16.04 -63.78
CA ASP A 44 -9.68 17.25 -63.28
C ASP A 44 -10.98 17.45 -64.05
N SER A 45 -12.13 17.29 -63.39
CA SER A 45 -13.44 17.42 -64.04
C SER A 45 -14.51 17.76 -63.03
N ALA A 46 -15.38 18.72 -63.38
CA ALA A 46 -16.55 19.09 -62.58
C ALA A 46 -16.26 19.37 -61.09
N GLY A 47 -15.13 20.02 -60.80
CA GLY A 47 -14.70 20.36 -59.44
C GLY A 47 -14.08 19.18 -58.67
N ILE A 48 -13.84 18.03 -59.31
CA ILE A 48 -13.11 16.90 -58.76
C ILE A 48 -11.72 16.88 -59.38
N SER A 49 -10.70 16.94 -58.54
CA SER A 49 -9.31 16.71 -58.94
C SER A 49 -8.81 15.43 -58.26
N ALA A 50 -8.19 14.55 -59.04
CA ALA A 50 -7.55 13.32 -58.56
C ALA A 50 -6.24 13.09 -59.31
N SER A 51 -5.20 12.64 -58.60
CA SER A 51 -3.91 12.29 -59.21
C SER A 51 -3.24 11.11 -58.52
N LEU A 52 -2.50 10.34 -59.30
CA LEU A 52 -1.56 9.31 -58.86
C LEU A 52 -0.20 9.61 -59.49
N LYS A 53 0.79 9.94 -58.66
CA LYS A 53 2.18 10.21 -59.08
C LYS A 53 3.11 9.17 -58.48
N MET A 54 4.08 8.69 -59.26
CA MET A 54 5.03 7.66 -58.87
C MET A 54 6.44 8.04 -59.34
N GLY A 55 7.48 7.74 -58.56
CA GLY A 55 8.87 8.03 -58.90
C GLY A 55 9.37 9.32 -58.25
N VAL A 56 10.12 10.13 -58.98
CA VAL A 56 10.65 11.42 -58.52
C VAL A 56 9.55 12.50 -58.60
N ILE A 57 8.96 12.82 -57.46
CA ILE A 57 7.91 13.82 -57.31
C ILE A 57 8.54 15.14 -56.84
N ASN A 58 8.49 16.17 -57.69
CA ASN A 58 8.97 17.51 -57.35
C ASN A 58 7.80 18.40 -56.90
N PRO A 59 7.56 18.58 -55.59
CA PRO A 59 6.62 19.58 -55.09
C PRO A 59 7.07 21.04 -55.34
N SER A 60 8.37 21.26 -55.61
CA SER A 60 8.96 22.53 -56.06
C SER A 60 10.27 22.27 -56.82
N ASP A 61 10.85 23.29 -57.45
CA ASP A 61 12.17 23.19 -58.13
C ASP A 61 13.33 22.85 -57.19
N THR A 62 13.13 22.95 -55.88
CA THR A 62 14.17 22.78 -54.85
C THR A 62 13.98 21.56 -53.95
N ALA A 63 12.80 20.93 -53.98
CA ALA A 63 12.47 19.79 -53.12
C ALA A 63 12.17 18.57 -53.97
N LYS A 64 12.98 17.52 -53.80
CA LYS A 64 12.80 16.22 -54.45
C LYS A 64 12.19 15.23 -53.46
N ARG A 65 11.02 14.70 -53.77
CA ARG A 65 10.42 13.55 -53.07
C ARG A 65 10.49 12.32 -53.97
N GLN A 66 10.65 11.15 -53.40
CA GLN A 66 10.62 9.89 -54.12
C GLN A 66 9.55 9.00 -53.51
N GLY A 67 8.70 8.39 -54.33
CA GLY A 67 7.69 7.46 -53.85
C GLY A 67 6.41 7.48 -54.68
N ILE A 68 5.29 7.25 -54.00
CA ILE A 68 3.94 7.24 -54.58
C ILE A 68 3.11 8.28 -53.85
N ASN A 69 2.39 9.13 -54.59
CA ASN A 69 1.43 10.08 -54.06
C ASN A 69 0.08 9.87 -54.74
N ALA A 70 -0.95 9.54 -53.96
CA ALA A 70 -2.33 9.49 -54.39
C ALA A 70 -3.10 10.61 -53.68
N ALA A 71 -3.70 11.53 -54.43
CA ALA A 71 -4.37 12.70 -53.89
C ALA A 71 -5.68 12.99 -54.62
N THR A 72 -6.70 13.40 -53.87
CA THR A 72 -7.96 13.90 -54.42
C THR A 72 -8.65 14.82 -53.42
N ASN A 73 -9.50 15.72 -53.91
CA ASN A 73 -10.44 16.50 -53.08
C ASN A 73 -11.76 15.76 -52.81
N ALA A 74 -11.89 14.51 -53.26
CA ALA A 74 -13.04 13.64 -53.04
C ALA A 74 -12.62 12.40 -52.22
N GLN A 75 -13.21 11.24 -52.50
CA GLN A 75 -12.98 10.01 -51.75
C GLN A 75 -11.84 9.17 -52.34
N ILE A 76 -10.99 8.62 -51.48
CA ILE A 76 -10.11 7.47 -51.80
C ILE A 76 -10.70 6.22 -51.14
N SER A 77 -10.90 5.15 -51.91
CA SER A 77 -11.36 3.84 -51.41
C SER A 77 -10.34 2.76 -51.74
N ILE A 78 -9.73 2.17 -50.73
CA ILE A 78 -8.82 1.02 -50.85
C ILE A 78 -9.52 -0.19 -50.22
N LYS A 79 -9.66 -1.28 -50.98
CA LYS A 79 -10.30 -2.53 -50.54
C LYS A 79 -9.42 -3.72 -50.91
N SER A 80 -9.27 -4.68 -50.00
CA SER A 80 -8.58 -5.94 -50.24
C SER A 80 -9.45 -7.08 -49.75
N GLY A 81 -9.57 -8.15 -50.54
CA GLY A 81 -10.31 -9.37 -50.18
C GLY A 81 -9.47 -10.39 -49.41
N GLU A 82 -8.16 -10.17 -49.31
CA GLU A 82 -7.19 -11.13 -48.75
C GLU A 82 -6.31 -10.50 -47.67
N ALA A 83 -5.61 -9.41 -48.00
CA ALA A 83 -4.72 -8.75 -47.05
C ALA A 83 -4.49 -7.29 -47.42
N LEU A 84 -4.49 -6.40 -46.42
CA LEU A 84 -4.02 -5.03 -46.56
C LEU A 84 -2.86 -4.79 -45.59
N VAL A 85 -1.66 -4.54 -46.12
CA VAL A 85 -0.48 -4.24 -45.31
C VAL A 85 -0.04 -2.81 -45.57
N LEU A 86 0.06 -2.02 -44.51
CA LEU A 86 0.61 -0.66 -44.51
C LEU A 86 1.87 -0.69 -43.63
N SER A 87 3.05 -0.51 -44.23
CA SER A 87 4.32 -0.63 -43.49
C SER A 87 5.31 0.45 -43.92
N THR A 88 6.09 0.96 -42.96
CA THR A 88 7.24 1.85 -43.20
C THR A 88 8.58 1.09 -43.18
N GLN A 89 8.57 -0.25 -43.09
CA GLN A 89 9.79 -1.05 -43.12
C GLN A 89 10.50 -0.88 -44.46
N PRO A 90 11.82 -0.63 -44.47
CA PRO A 90 12.56 -0.38 -45.70
C PRO A 90 12.59 -1.64 -46.58
N GLN A 91 12.32 -1.45 -47.86
CA GLN A 91 12.59 -2.45 -48.91
C GLN A 91 13.72 -1.95 -49.80
N THR A 92 14.69 -2.81 -50.06
CA THR A 92 15.74 -2.50 -51.05
C THR A 92 15.15 -2.48 -52.45
N HIS A 93 15.80 -1.74 -53.36
CA HIS A 93 15.40 -1.69 -54.77
C HIS A 93 15.32 -3.09 -55.41
N ALA A 94 16.25 -3.98 -55.06
CA ALA A 94 16.23 -5.38 -55.51
C ALA A 94 15.02 -6.17 -54.96
N GLN A 95 14.62 -5.92 -53.71
CA GLN A 95 13.43 -6.53 -53.10
C GLN A 95 12.13 -6.05 -53.73
N THR A 96 12.02 -4.75 -54.09
CA THR A 96 10.82 -4.21 -54.75
C THR A 96 10.55 -4.81 -56.14
N GLY A 97 11.59 -5.32 -56.81
CA GLY A 97 11.49 -6.02 -58.09
C GLY A 97 11.10 -7.49 -57.98
N GLN A 98 11.10 -8.06 -56.77
CA GLN A 98 10.61 -9.41 -56.53
C GLN A 98 9.16 -9.34 -56.07
N HIS A 99 8.23 -9.87 -56.87
CA HIS A 99 6.80 -9.98 -56.56
C HIS A 99 6.53 -11.01 -55.43
N ASN A 100 7.28 -10.95 -54.32
CA ASN A 100 7.14 -11.88 -53.21
C ASN A 100 6.59 -11.15 -51.98
N TYR A 101 5.31 -11.40 -51.72
CA TYR A 101 4.60 -11.07 -50.48
C TYR A 101 5.28 -11.61 -49.20
N GLN A 102 6.25 -12.52 -49.34
CA GLN A 102 6.76 -13.38 -48.27
C GLN A 102 7.89 -12.81 -47.40
N HIS A 103 8.58 -11.73 -47.84
CA HIS A 103 9.88 -11.39 -47.23
C HIS A 103 9.85 -10.51 -45.97
N HIS A 104 8.74 -9.85 -45.62
CA HIS A 104 8.75 -8.83 -44.55
C HIS A 104 7.66 -8.94 -43.48
N THR A 105 6.64 -9.77 -43.70
CA THR A 105 5.66 -10.17 -42.69
C THR A 105 6.21 -11.05 -41.54
N PRO A 106 7.33 -11.80 -41.67
CA PRO A 106 7.84 -12.64 -40.57
C PRO A 106 8.26 -11.85 -39.33
N THR A 107 9.00 -10.75 -39.49
CA THR A 107 9.42 -9.88 -38.36
C THR A 107 8.23 -9.25 -37.64
N LEU A 108 7.17 -9.00 -38.40
CA LEU A 108 5.92 -8.41 -37.96
C LEU A 108 5.08 -9.37 -37.11
N ALA A 109 4.82 -10.58 -37.63
CA ALA A 109 4.15 -11.63 -36.88
C ALA A 109 4.95 -11.98 -35.63
N GLN A 110 6.29 -11.98 -35.70
CA GLN A 110 7.15 -12.28 -34.56
C GLN A 110 7.13 -11.17 -33.49
N THR A 111 7.04 -9.90 -33.89
CA THR A 111 6.83 -8.79 -32.95
C THR A 111 5.46 -8.88 -32.28
N ALA A 112 4.41 -9.18 -33.04
CA ALA A 112 3.07 -9.40 -32.51
C ALA A 112 3.01 -10.60 -31.54
N LEU A 113 3.68 -11.71 -31.86
CA LEU A 113 3.83 -12.87 -30.98
C LEU A 113 4.62 -12.52 -29.71
N GLY A 114 5.65 -11.69 -29.81
CA GLY A 114 6.36 -11.15 -28.65
C GLY A 114 5.44 -10.36 -27.70
N GLY A 115 4.55 -9.53 -28.26
CA GLY A 115 3.48 -8.85 -27.52
C GLY A 115 2.50 -9.82 -26.87
N GLN A 116 2.12 -10.90 -27.57
CA GLN A 116 1.26 -11.94 -27.01
C GLN A 116 1.90 -12.67 -25.82
N HIS A 117 3.20 -12.99 -25.88
CA HIS A 117 3.88 -13.61 -24.74
C HIS A 117 3.88 -12.72 -23.49
N LEU A 118 3.89 -11.39 -23.64
CA LEU A 118 3.70 -10.50 -22.50
C LEU A 118 2.28 -10.62 -21.95
N THR A 119 1.27 -10.57 -22.82
CA THR A 119 -0.14 -10.76 -22.43
C THR A 119 -0.34 -12.08 -21.68
N GLU A 120 0.22 -13.19 -22.18
CA GLU A 120 0.13 -14.51 -21.53
C GLU A 120 0.69 -14.50 -20.11
N ARG A 121 1.89 -13.91 -19.91
CA ARG A 121 2.50 -13.82 -18.57
C ARG A 121 1.66 -12.97 -17.61
N LEU A 122 1.10 -11.86 -18.09
CA LEU A 122 0.24 -11.00 -17.27
C LEU A 122 -1.12 -11.65 -16.95
N THR A 123 -1.69 -12.40 -17.89
CA THR A 123 -2.87 -13.23 -17.63
C THR A 123 -2.55 -14.29 -16.58
N GLN A 124 -1.41 -14.97 -16.67
CA GLN A 124 -0.97 -15.96 -15.67
C GLN A 124 -0.80 -15.34 -14.28
N LEU A 125 -0.23 -14.13 -14.17
CA LEU A 125 -0.16 -13.39 -12.91
C LEU A 125 -1.56 -13.17 -12.34
N ALA A 126 -2.50 -12.66 -13.14
CA ALA A 126 -3.87 -12.40 -12.71
C ALA A 126 -4.58 -13.69 -12.26
N THR A 127 -4.44 -14.79 -13.02
CA THR A 127 -5.00 -16.10 -12.66
C THR A 127 -4.36 -16.65 -11.38
N GLY A 128 -3.04 -16.51 -11.21
CA GLY A 128 -2.34 -16.90 -9.98
C GLY A 128 -2.80 -16.13 -8.74
N LEU A 129 -3.27 -14.89 -8.92
CA LEU A 129 -3.91 -14.07 -7.89
C LEU A 129 -5.41 -14.37 -7.71
N GLY A 130 -5.96 -15.38 -8.40
CA GLY A 130 -7.36 -15.76 -8.33
C GLY A 130 -8.29 -14.76 -9.00
N ARG A 131 -7.86 -14.10 -10.08
CA ARG A 131 -8.71 -13.27 -10.95
C ARG A 131 -9.10 -14.06 -12.19
N ASN A 132 -10.35 -13.89 -12.63
CA ASN A 132 -10.85 -14.50 -13.86
C ASN A 132 -10.54 -13.55 -15.04
N VAL A 133 -9.58 -13.92 -15.87
CA VAL A 133 -9.17 -13.20 -17.08
C VAL A 133 -9.14 -14.20 -18.24
N ASN A 134 -9.61 -13.77 -19.42
CA ASN A 134 -9.56 -14.60 -20.63
C ASN A 134 -8.10 -14.89 -21.04
N ASP A 135 -7.85 -16.08 -21.55
CA ASP A 135 -6.53 -16.51 -22.01
C ASP A 135 -6.18 -15.99 -23.42
N HIS A 136 -7.12 -15.31 -24.08
CA HIS A 136 -6.96 -14.67 -25.38
C HIS A 136 -6.44 -15.63 -26.48
N LYS A 137 -6.74 -16.93 -26.35
CA LYS A 137 -6.27 -17.98 -27.29
C LYS A 137 -6.63 -17.70 -28.74
N ALA A 138 -7.77 -17.05 -28.99
CA ALA A 138 -8.24 -16.75 -30.34
C ALA A 138 -7.26 -15.84 -31.09
N ILE A 139 -6.78 -14.77 -30.45
CA ILE A 139 -5.84 -13.83 -31.07
C ILE A 139 -4.48 -14.49 -31.30
N LYS A 140 -3.99 -15.28 -30.35
CA LYS A 140 -2.75 -16.04 -30.52
C LYS A 140 -2.84 -17.00 -31.72
N ALA A 141 -3.89 -17.81 -31.79
CA ALA A 141 -4.09 -18.75 -32.89
C ALA A 141 -4.18 -18.04 -34.25
N GLN A 142 -4.81 -16.87 -34.31
CA GLN A 142 -4.85 -16.05 -35.53
C GLN A 142 -3.45 -15.55 -35.92
N LEU A 143 -2.65 -15.04 -34.97
CA LEU A 143 -1.29 -14.58 -35.24
C LEU A 143 -0.36 -15.71 -35.68
N GLU A 144 -0.47 -16.89 -35.06
CA GLU A 144 0.24 -18.10 -35.47
C GLU A 144 -0.16 -18.54 -36.88
N THR A 145 -1.47 -18.54 -37.19
CA THR A 145 -1.98 -18.86 -38.54
C THR A 145 -1.46 -17.87 -39.58
N ILE A 146 -1.48 -16.56 -39.28
CA ILE A 146 -0.93 -15.54 -40.18
C ILE A 146 0.57 -15.78 -40.38
N ALA A 147 1.33 -16.07 -39.33
CA ALA A 147 2.77 -16.36 -39.42
C ALA A 147 3.04 -17.59 -40.30
N GLU A 148 2.29 -18.68 -40.09
CA GLU A 148 2.40 -19.92 -40.86
C GLU A 148 2.01 -19.73 -42.33
N GLU A 149 0.91 -19.04 -42.62
CA GLU A 149 0.48 -18.74 -43.99
C GLU A 149 1.53 -17.89 -44.74
N GLN A 150 2.15 -16.94 -44.06
CA GLN A 150 3.24 -16.13 -44.62
C GLN A 150 4.50 -16.98 -44.91
N GLN A 151 4.78 -17.99 -44.08
CA GLN A 151 5.96 -18.83 -44.24
C GLN A 151 5.76 -19.94 -45.29
N THR A 152 4.55 -20.46 -45.45
CA THR A 152 4.29 -21.71 -46.19
C THR A 152 3.50 -21.55 -47.48
N LYS A 153 2.84 -20.41 -47.71
CA LYS A 153 1.94 -20.20 -48.86
C LYS A 153 2.22 -18.88 -49.58
N THR A 154 1.81 -18.80 -50.84
CA THR A 154 1.81 -17.57 -51.65
C THR A 154 0.49 -16.79 -51.53
N HIS A 155 -0.48 -17.29 -50.75
CA HIS A 155 -1.84 -16.76 -50.66
C HIS A 155 -2.34 -16.78 -49.20
N GLN A 156 -3.01 -15.69 -48.80
CA GLN A 156 -3.61 -15.49 -47.47
C GLN A 156 -5.09 -15.90 -47.51
N SER A 157 -5.48 -16.85 -46.67
CA SER A 157 -6.85 -17.39 -46.70
C SER A 157 -7.82 -16.58 -45.84
N THR A 158 -7.30 -15.79 -44.90
CA THR A 158 -8.10 -14.99 -43.96
C THR A 158 -7.89 -13.50 -44.20
N PRO A 159 -8.95 -12.70 -44.43
CA PRO A 159 -8.82 -11.26 -44.61
C PRO A 159 -8.29 -10.58 -43.36
N PHE A 160 -7.16 -9.88 -43.47
CA PHE A 160 -6.62 -9.07 -42.37
C PHE A 160 -6.09 -7.71 -42.86
N THR A 161 -6.00 -6.77 -41.93
CA THR A 161 -5.27 -5.51 -42.12
C THR A 161 -4.15 -5.45 -41.10
N LEU A 162 -2.94 -5.13 -41.54
CA LEU A 162 -1.78 -4.97 -40.69
C LEU A 162 -1.16 -3.60 -40.94
N ILE A 163 -0.98 -2.85 -39.86
CA ILE A 163 -0.32 -1.55 -39.86
C ILE A 163 0.95 -1.70 -39.04
N ASP A 164 2.09 -1.41 -39.66
CA ASP A 164 3.42 -1.54 -39.08
C ASP A 164 4.24 -0.28 -39.29
N SER A 165 5.13 0.00 -38.36
CA SER A 165 6.13 1.04 -38.53
C SER A 165 7.48 0.61 -37.97
N ALA A 166 8.55 0.90 -38.71
CA ALA A 166 9.93 0.69 -38.25
C ALA A 166 10.31 1.62 -37.09
N ALA A 167 9.55 2.70 -36.91
CA ALA A 167 9.71 3.67 -35.84
C ALA A 167 8.33 3.94 -35.22
N ASP A 168 7.85 5.18 -35.30
CA ASP A 168 6.61 5.58 -34.64
C ASP A 168 5.38 5.39 -35.54
N SER A 169 4.22 5.20 -34.90
CA SER A 169 2.89 5.23 -35.53
C SER A 169 1.99 6.16 -34.71
N SER A 170 1.14 6.95 -35.37
CA SER A 170 0.21 7.86 -34.69
C SER A 170 -1.16 7.89 -35.37
N TYR A 171 -2.20 7.99 -34.55
CA TYR A 171 -3.59 8.17 -34.98
C TYR A 171 -4.11 9.46 -34.35
N VAL A 172 -4.34 10.48 -35.17
CA VAL A 172 -4.71 11.84 -34.72
C VAL A 172 -6.00 12.26 -35.40
N SER A 173 -6.90 12.89 -34.65
CA SER A 173 -8.17 13.45 -35.12
C SER A 173 -8.43 14.77 -34.38
N GLU A 174 -9.04 15.75 -35.05
CA GLU A 174 -9.45 17.02 -34.43
C GLU A 174 -10.73 16.89 -33.59
N ASP A 175 -11.54 15.87 -33.89
CA ASP A 175 -12.84 15.65 -33.25
C ASP A 175 -12.82 14.31 -32.50
N THR A 176 -13.11 13.21 -33.21
CA THR A 176 -13.34 11.91 -32.59
C THR A 176 -12.46 10.84 -33.25
N LEU A 177 -11.88 9.96 -32.43
CA LEU A 177 -11.20 8.73 -32.84
C LEU A 177 -11.90 7.53 -32.19
N ILE A 178 -12.31 6.54 -32.99
CA ILE A 178 -13.06 5.37 -32.51
C ILE A 178 -12.25 4.10 -32.79
N GLN A 179 -12.00 3.32 -31.74
CA GLN A 179 -11.51 1.95 -31.85
C GLN A 179 -12.60 1.00 -31.33
N ARG A 180 -13.06 0.05 -32.17
CA ARG A 180 -14.14 -0.88 -31.81
C ARG A 180 -13.88 -2.26 -32.41
N SER A 181 -14.07 -3.30 -31.60
CA SER A 181 -14.11 -4.70 -32.00
C SER A 181 -15.42 -5.33 -31.52
N MET A 182 -16.00 -6.24 -32.31
CA MET A 182 -17.17 -7.03 -31.90
C MET A 182 -16.77 -8.35 -31.22
N GLY A 183 -15.47 -8.69 -31.26
CA GLY A 183 -14.89 -9.82 -30.56
C GLY A 183 -13.94 -9.30 -29.49
N GLU A 184 -12.68 -9.71 -29.57
CA GLU A 184 -11.64 -9.31 -28.62
C GLU A 184 -10.90 -8.04 -29.08
N MET A 185 -10.40 -7.26 -28.12
CA MET A 185 -9.52 -6.12 -28.33
C MET A 185 -8.40 -6.18 -27.28
N ILE A 186 -7.14 -6.17 -27.72
CA ILE A 186 -5.97 -6.19 -26.83
C ILE A 186 -5.10 -4.99 -27.17
N THR A 187 -4.71 -4.25 -26.14
CA THR A 187 -3.69 -3.21 -26.23
C THR A 187 -2.55 -3.57 -25.29
N THR A 188 -1.32 -3.64 -25.80
CA THR A 188 -0.15 -4.07 -25.03
C THR A 188 1.05 -3.17 -25.34
N THR A 189 1.94 -3.01 -24.36
CA THR A 189 3.23 -2.33 -24.50
C THR A 189 4.25 -3.05 -23.64
N GLN A 190 5.48 -3.17 -24.12
CA GLN A 190 6.57 -3.79 -23.32
C GLN A 190 7.12 -2.84 -22.25
N ALA A 191 6.92 -1.54 -22.42
CA ALA A 191 7.39 -0.50 -21.51
C ALA A 191 6.19 0.19 -20.83
N ASN A 192 6.11 1.52 -20.93
CA ASN A 192 5.08 2.30 -20.25
C ASN A 192 3.82 2.43 -21.11
N MET A 193 2.65 2.34 -20.48
CA MET A 193 1.36 2.73 -21.05
C MET A 193 0.86 3.98 -20.31
N MET A 194 0.50 5.03 -21.06
CA MET A 194 -0.13 6.22 -20.51
C MET A 194 -1.49 6.42 -21.18
N ILE A 195 -2.53 6.58 -20.37
CA ILE A 195 -3.88 6.92 -20.81
C ILE A 195 -4.31 8.15 -20.03
N SER A 196 -4.66 9.22 -20.74
CA SER A 196 -5.01 10.50 -20.14
C SER A 196 -6.21 11.12 -20.84
N SER A 197 -7.04 11.81 -20.08
CA SER A 197 -8.15 12.61 -20.59
C SER A 197 -8.13 14.00 -19.94
N GLY A 198 -8.59 15.00 -20.69
CA GLY A 198 -8.67 16.39 -20.20
C GLY A 198 -9.92 16.68 -19.36
N ASP A 199 -10.92 15.81 -19.40
CA ASP A 199 -12.19 15.98 -18.71
C ASP A 199 -12.57 14.73 -17.89
N SER A 200 -13.10 13.67 -18.53
CA SER A 200 -13.49 12.42 -17.85
C SER A 200 -12.78 11.19 -18.42
N HIS A 201 -12.50 10.19 -17.55
CA HIS A 201 -11.97 8.87 -17.94
C HIS A 201 -12.90 7.78 -17.42
N ASN A 202 -13.52 7.01 -18.33
CA ASN A 202 -14.51 6.00 -17.99
C ASN A 202 -14.07 4.62 -18.46
N GLN A 203 -14.09 3.63 -17.56
CA GLN A 203 -13.86 2.21 -17.87
C GLN A 203 -15.07 1.41 -17.40
N ILE A 204 -15.79 0.79 -18.34
CA ILE A 204 -17.08 0.14 -18.09
C ILE A 204 -17.02 -1.27 -18.67
N SER A 205 -17.40 -2.27 -17.86
CA SER A 205 -17.48 -3.67 -18.25
C SER A 205 -18.79 -4.27 -17.76
N SER A 206 -19.42 -5.12 -18.57
CA SER A 206 -20.69 -5.78 -18.25
C SER A 206 -20.54 -6.94 -17.27
N GLU A 207 -19.37 -7.58 -17.23
CA GLU A 207 -19.14 -8.79 -16.42
C GLU A 207 -18.11 -8.53 -15.31
N SER A 208 -16.90 -8.10 -15.68
CA SER A 208 -15.83 -7.86 -14.71
C SER A 208 -14.85 -6.79 -15.17
N LEU A 209 -14.33 -6.02 -14.22
CA LEU A 209 -13.22 -5.10 -14.42
C LEU A 209 -12.08 -5.52 -13.47
N ASN A 210 -10.99 -6.03 -14.04
CA ASN A 210 -9.81 -6.44 -13.28
C ASN A 210 -8.68 -5.42 -13.50
N ILE A 211 -8.15 -4.86 -12.41
CA ILE A 211 -6.95 -4.01 -12.43
C ILE A 211 -5.91 -4.70 -11.55
N VAL A 212 -4.81 -5.14 -12.15
CA VAL A 212 -3.78 -5.95 -11.50
C VAL A 212 -2.41 -5.32 -11.77
N ALA A 213 -1.59 -5.21 -10.74
CA ALA A 213 -0.20 -4.79 -10.81
C ALA A 213 0.67 -5.83 -10.09
N ASP A 214 1.83 -6.16 -10.67
CA ASP A 214 2.86 -6.96 -10.00
C ASP A 214 3.62 -6.13 -8.96
N GLY A 215 3.85 -4.85 -9.28
CA GLY A 215 4.46 -3.86 -8.41
C GLY A 215 3.44 -3.05 -7.60
N GLN A 216 3.70 -1.74 -7.49
CA GLN A 216 2.83 -0.82 -6.77
C GLN A 216 1.52 -0.55 -7.51
N PHE A 217 0.42 -0.50 -6.76
CA PHE A 217 -0.86 0.06 -7.19
C PHE A 217 -1.19 1.30 -6.37
N SER A 218 -1.64 2.37 -7.03
CA SER A 218 -2.01 3.63 -6.38
C SER A 218 -3.24 4.25 -7.03
N MET A 219 -4.16 4.77 -6.21
CA MET A 219 -5.29 5.59 -6.65
C MET A 219 -5.30 6.88 -5.83
N THR A 220 -5.39 8.02 -6.50
CA THR A 220 -5.34 9.34 -5.84
C THR A 220 -6.29 10.30 -6.53
N ASN A 221 -7.11 10.99 -5.75
CA ASN A 221 -7.85 12.16 -6.19
C ASN A 221 -7.23 13.40 -5.53
N ALA A 222 -6.97 14.44 -6.32
CA ALA A 222 -6.26 15.64 -5.87
C ALA A 222 -7.16 16.65 -5.15
N LYS A 223 -8.47 16.64 -5.43
CA LYS A 223 -9.40 17.67 -4.95
C LYS A 223 -10.58 17.07 -4.20
N GLU A 224 -11.34 16.22 -4.89
CA GLU A 224 -12.63 15.74 -4.42
C GLU A 224 -12.52 14.30 -3.88
N ASN A 225 -13.66 13.60 -3.85
CA ASN A 225 -13.80 12.30 -3.22
C ASN A 225 -13.22 11.15 -4.05
N ILE A 226 -12.81 10.08 -3.36
CA ILE A 226 -12.71 8.73 -3.94
C ILE A 226 -13.91 7.94 -3.41
N THR A 227 -14.72 7.38 -4.30
CA THR A 227 -15.89 6.56 -3.95
C THR A 227 -15.66 5.12 -4.38
N LEU A 228 -15.78 4.18 -3.43
CA LEU A 228 -15.71 2.74 -3.68
C LEU A 228 -16.98 2.09 -3.16
N SER A 229 -17.73 1.43 -4.03
CA SER A 229 -19.03 0.85 -3.69
C SER A 229 -19.25 -0.50 -4.37
N ALA A 230 -19.72 -1.48 -3.61
CA ALA A 230 -20.34 -2.70 -4.13
C ALA A 230 -21.85 -2.60 -3.91
N HIS A 231 -22.62 -2.38 -4.99
CA HIS A 231 -24.06 -2.07 -4.86
C HIS A 231 -24.90 -3.27 -4.39
N THR A 232 -24.57 -4.46 -4.88
CA THR A 232 -25.24 -5.72 -4.51
C THR A 232 -24.29 -6.72 -3.86
N GLY A 233 -23.02 -6.69 -4.25
CA GLY A 233 -22.00 -7.62 -3.79
C GLY A 233 -21.26 -7.17 -2.53
N LYS A 234 -20.23 -7.94 -2.18
CA LYS A 234 -19.31 -7.65 -1.09
C LYS A 234 -18.23 -6.65 -1.54
N LEU A 235 -17.98 -5.63 -0.73
CA LEU A 235 -16.76 -4.83 -0.81
C LEU A 235 -15.72 -5.43 0.17
N GLU A 236 -14.54 -5.76 -0.33
CA GLU A 236 -13.47 -6.42 0.45
C GLU A 236 -12.12 -5.75 0.20
N ALA A 237 -11.39 -5.46 1.28
CA ALA A 237 -10.03 -4.96 1.25
C ALA A 237 -9.17 -5.81 2.19
N THR A 238 -8.10 -6.39 1.66
CA THR A 238 -7.20 -7.29 2.40
C THR A 238 -5.74 -6.93 2.13
N ALA A 239 -4.89 -7.07 3.14
CA ALA A 239 -3.44 -6.94 3.03
C ALA A 239 -2.76 -8.04 3.84
N LYS A 240 -1.61 -8.51 3.37
CA LYS A 240 -0.78 -9.47 4.12
C LYS A 240 -0.07 -8.81 5.31
N GLN A 241 0.22 -7.52 5.19
CA GLN A 241 0.79 -6.70 6.25
C GLN A 241 -0.31 -5.76 6.77
N ASP A 242 0.02 -4.50 6.98
CA ASP A 242 -0.86 -3.55 7.63
C ASP A 242 -1.91 -2.98 6.69
N VAL A 243 -3.09 -2.68 7.26
CA VAL A 243 -4.12 -1.83 6.66
C VAL A 243 -4.25 -0.60 7.53
N ASN A 244 -3.92 0.57 6.99
CA ASN A 244 -4.08 1.86 7.68
C ASN A 244 -5.28 2.63 7.13
N ILE A 245 -6.20 3.01 8.00
CA ILE A 245 -7.38 3.81 7.68
C ILE A 245 -7.33 5.05 8.57
N ALA A 246 -7.18 6.22 7.96
CA ALA A 246 -7.03 7.48 8.69
C ALA A 246 -7.72 8.63 7.99
N SER A 247 -8.30 9.52 8.79
CA SER A 247 -8.70 10.87 8.39
C SER A 247 -7.81 11.87 9.11
N SER A 248 -7.08 12.69 8.36
CA SER A 248 -6.09 13.61 8.93
C SER A 248 -6.70 14.83 9.60
N THR A 249 -7.94 15.19 9.23
CA THR A 249 -8.56 16.46 9.65
C THR A 249 -9.92 16.31 10.33
N LYS A 250 -10.66 15.23 10.04
CA LYS A 250 -12.03 15.04 10.54
C LYS A 250 -12.15 13.68 11.20
N GLU A 251 -13.02 12.82 10.68
CA GLU A 251 -13.42 11.56 11.31
C GLU A 251 -13.30 10.37 10.38
N VAL A 252 -13.29 9.18 10.98
CA VAL A 252 -13.50 7.90 10.33
C VAL A 252 -14.84 7.37 10.82
N GLU A 253 -15.83 7.31 9.92
CA GLU A 253 -17.17 6.81 10.22
C GLU A 253 -17.32 5.37 9.72
N VAL A 254 -17.74 4.46 10.61
CA VAL A 254 -18.04 3.06 10.26
C VAL A 254 -19.50 2.77 10.63
N VAL A 255 -20.34 2.69 9.60
CA VAL A 255 -21.78 2.44 9.76
C VAL A 255 -22.14 1.09 9.16
N ALA A 256 -22.91 0.30 9.92
CA ALA A 256 -23.48 -0.96 9.44
C ALA A 256 -24.93 -1.08 9.90
N THR A 257 -25.82 -1.57 9.04
CA THR A 257 -27.23 -1.80 9.40
C THR A 257 -27.39 -2.93 10.43
N ASN A 258 -26.57 -3.98 10.30
CA ASN A 258 -26.72 -5.19 11.10
C ASN A 258 -25.66 -5.27 12.21
N LYS A 259 -24.38 -5.25 11.84
CA LYS A 259 -23.30 -5.59 12.77
C LYS A 259 -21.96 -4.99 12.36
N VAL A 260 -21.20 -4.51 13.34
CA VAL A 260 -19.76 -4.20 13.20
C VAL A 260 -18.96 -5.14 14.11
N THR A 261 -17.84 -5.67 13.62
CA THR A 261 -16.95 -6.54 14.41
C THR A 261 -15.50 -6.18 14.13
N ILE A 262 -14.74 -5.93 15.20
CA ILE A 262 -13.31 -5.67 15.18
C ILE A 262 -12.66 -6.81 15.97
N THR A 263 -11.72 -7.55 15.37
CA THR A 263 -11.11 -8.74 15.98
C THR A 263 -9.59 -8.68 15.86
N ALA A 264 -8.87 -8.97 16.94
CA ALA A 264 -7.42 -9.07 16.95
C ALA A 264 -6.94 -10.06 18.02
N GLY A 265 -6.06 -11.00 17.66
CA GLY A 265 -5.42 -11.90 18.63
C GLY A 265 -6.37 -12.74 19.50
N GLY A 266 -7.59 -13.01 19.02
CA GLY A 266 -8.65 -13.69 19.79
C GLY A 266 -9.51 -12.79 20.66
N ALA A 267 -9.21 -11.49 20.76
CA ALA A 267 -10.09 -10.48 21.34
C ALA A 267 -11.01 -9.89 20.26
N SER A 268 -12.20 -9.43 20.66
CA SER A 268 -13.12 -8.73 19.75
C SER A 268 -13.96 -7.65 20.43
N ILE A 269 -14.35 -6.65 19.62
CA ILE A 269 -15.36 -5.66 19.93
C ILE A 269 -16.47 -5.81 18.89
N THR A 270 -17.71 -5.96 19.35
CA THR A 270 -18.88 -6.17 18.49
C THR A 270 -19.97 -5.15 18.81
N LEU A 271 -20.49 -4.49 17.78
CA LEU A 271 -21.71 -3.67 17.83
C LEU A 271 -22.82 -4.45 17.12
N ASP A 272 -23.90 -4.77 17.84
CA ASP A 272 -25.01 -5.59 17.35
C ASP A 272 -26.33 -5.10 17.97
N GLY A 273 -27.20 -4.52 17.14
CA GLY A 273 -28.38 -3.79 17.62
C GLY A 273 -28.01 -2.64 18.56
N SER A 274 -28.56 -2.64 19.78
CA SER A 274 -28.24 -1.65 20.83
C SER A 274 -27.11 -2.10 21.77
N ASN A 275 -26.45 -3.24 21.50
CA ASN A 275 -25.48 -3.84 22.39
C ASN A 275 -24.04 -3.59 21.94
N ILE A 276 -23.15 -3.43 22.92
CA ILE A 276 -21.70 -3.41 22.75
C ILE A 276 -21.12 -4.60 23.52
N THR A 277 -20.44 -5.51 22.84
CA THR A 277 -19.80 -6.68 23.45
C THR A 277 -18.29 -6.59 23.28
N ILE A 278 -17.57 -6.67 24.40
CA ILE A 278 -16.10 -6.76 24.44
C ILE A 278 -15.76 -8.18 24.94
N ALA A 279 -15.18 -9.00 24.08
CA ALA A 279 -14.73 -10.34 24.41
C ALA A 279 -13.20 -10.37 24.40
N ALA A 280 -12.58 -10.46 25.58
CA ALA A 280 -11.13 -10.55 25.76
C ALA A 280 -10.80 -11.30 27.06
N LYS A 281 -9.57 -11.82 27.19
CA LYS A 281 -9.11 -12.47 28.43
C LYS A 281 -9.04 -11.49 29.60
N GLU A 282 -8.68 -10.25 29.33
CA GLU A 282 -8.59 -9.15 30.27
C GLU A 282 -9.05 -7.87 29.57
N VAL A 283 -9.73 -6.99 30.30
CA VAL A 283 -10.11 -5.65 29.84
C VAL A 283 -9.49 -4.64 30.79
N THR A 284 -8.56 -3.84 30.29
CA THR A 284 -7.92 -2.76 31.04
C THR A 284 -8.50 -1.42 30.59
N GLU A 285 -9.04 -0.65 31.53
CA GLU A 285 -9.50 0.73 31.30
C GLU A 285 -8.54 1.69 32.01
N LYS A 286 -8.01 2.69 31.29
CA LYS A 286 -7.17 3.75 31.87
C LYS A 286 -7.93 5.06 31.91
N GLY A 287 -8.52 5.38 33.05
CA GLY A 287 -9.24 6.64 33.28
C GLY A 287 -8.31 7.77 33.72
N GLY A 288 -8.01 8.72 32.82
CA GLY A 288 -7.27 9.93 33.18
C GLY A 288 -8.12 11.05 33.80
N LYS A 289 -9.43 11.08 33.49
CA LYS A 289 -10.39 12.12 33.94
C LYS A 289 -11.83 11.62 34.17
N HIS A 290 -12.03 10.31 34.39
CA HIS A 290 -13.37 9.75 34.63
C HIS A 290 -13.42 9.13 36.02
N SER A 291 -14.34 9.60 36.87
CA SER A 291 -14.77 8.86 38.05
C SER A 291 -15.60 7.69 37.56
N LYS A 292 -15.15 6.45 37.81
CA LYS A 292 -15.97 5.27 37.57
C LYS A 292 -17.23 5.40 38.42
N ALA A 293 -18.41 5.52 37.79
CA ALA A 293 -19.64 5.22 38.51
C ALA A 293 -19.55 3.74 38.91
N GLY A 294 -19.64 3.45 40.21
CA GLY A 294 -19.63 2.07 40.72
C GLY A 294 -20.64 1.22 39.95
N GLY A 295 -20.33 -0.06 39.76
CA GLY A 295 -21.22 -0.97 39.02
C GLY A 295 -22.64 -0.89 39.57
N GLY A 296 -23.61 -0.66 38.69
CA GLY A 296 -25.01 -0.74 39.06
C GLY A 296 -25.33 -2.16 39.50
N MET A 297 -25.57 -2.36 40.80
CA MET A 297 -26.31 -3.54 41.24
C MET A 297 -27.76 -3.29 40.83
N ASP A 298 -28.21 -3.99 39.80
CA ASP A 298 -29.64 -4.10 39.51
C ASP A 298 -30.25 -4.90 40.66
N GLY A 299 -30.68 -4.16 41.68
CA GLY A 299 -31.33 -4.69 42.86
C GLY A 299 -32.66 -5.28 42.43
N LEU A 300 -32.65 -6.57 42.07
CA LEU A 300 -33.83 -7.40 42.22
C LEU A 300 -34.31 -7.20 43.66
N GLY A 301 -35.42 -6.49 43.80
CA GLY A 301 -36.05 -6.19 45.09
C GLY A 301 -36.43 -7.48 45.80
N LEU A 302 -35.48 -8.04 46.55
CA LEU A 302 -35.76 -9.00 47.59
C LEU A 302 -36.06 -8.20 48.84
N GLY A 303 -37.35 -8.12 49.16
CA GLY A 303 -37.87 -7.43 50.31
C GLY A 303 -37.16 -7.85 51.60
N VAL A 304 -36.81 -6.84 52.40
CA VAL A 304 -36.65 -6.83 53.85
C VAL A 304 -36.05 -8.13 54.43
N LEU A 305 -34.72 -8.21 54.50
CA LEU A 305 -34.05 -9.05 55.48
C LEU A 305 -33.78 -8.24 56.76
N PRO A 306 -34.05 -8.78 57.97
CA PRO A 306 -33.96 -8.04 59.22
C PRO A 306 -32.55 -7.53 59.52
N SER A 307 -32.47 -6.29 60.00
CA SER A 307 -31.26 -5.70 60.57
C SER A 307 -30.85 -6.40 61.87
N LEU A 308 -29.99 -7.42 61.77
CA LEU A 308 -29.11 -7.96 62.82
C LEU A 308 -28.33 -9.08 62.10
N ILE A 309 -27.04 -8.96 61.82
CA ILE A 309 -25.93 -8.89 62.77
C ILE A 309 -24.85 -8.03 62.13
N ALA A 310 -24.53 -6.90 62.77
CA ALA A 310 -23.23 -6.28 62.63
C ALA A 310 -22.19 -7.35 63.00
N GLY A 311 -21.54 -7.95 62.00
CA GLY A 311 -20.29 -8.65 62.24
C GLY A 311 -19.37 -7.65 62.92
N ALA A 312 -18.94 -7.97 64.15
CA ALA A 312 -18.14 -7.06 64.96
C ALA A 312 -16.88 -6.65 64.19
N MET A 313 -16.94 -5.49 63.54
CA MET A 313 -15.78 -4.88 62.92
C MET A 313 -14.95 -4.29 64.05
N TYR A 314 -13.75 -4.82 64.22
CA TYR A 314 -12.77 -4.22 65.13
C TYR A 314 -12.36 -2.88 64.53
N LYS A 315 -12.40 -1.83 65.35
CA LYS A 315 -11.89 -0.52 65.00
C LYS A 315 -10.80 -0.10 65.99
N ALA A 316 -9.72 0.49 65.48
CA ALA A 316 -8.65 1.05 66.29
C ALA A 316 -8.26 2.42 65.75
N GLN A 317 -8.00 3.36 66.65
CA GLN A 317 -7.44 4.67 66.37
C GLN A 317 -6.44 4.97 67.47
N PHE A 318 -5.29 5.55 67.13
CA PHE A 318 -4.24 5.86 68.08
C PHE A 318 -4.09 7.37 68.18
N ARG A 319 -4.02 7.89 69.42
CA ARG A 319 -3.71 9.29 69.70
C ARG A 319 -2.28 9.40 70.20
N PHE A 320 -1.50 10.27 69.59
CA PHE A 320 -0.13 10.56 69.97
C PHE A 320 -0.04 11.95 70.61
N ALA A 321 0.43 11.99 71.85
CA ALA A 321 0.74 13.22 72.58
C ALA A 321 2.02 13.02 73.42
N ASP A 322 2.68 14.12 73.78
CA ASP A 322 3.84 14.11 74.68
C ASP A 322 3.44 13.99 76.17
N ASP A 323 4.43 13.99 77.07
CA ASP A 323 4.21 13.87 78.53
C ASP A 323 3.42 15.06 79.13
N ASN A 324 3.25 16.14 78.37
CA ASN A 324 2.50 17.34 78.71
C ASN A 324 1.11 17.36 78.04
N ASP A 325 0.69 16.26 77.41
CA ASP A 325 -0.57 16.08 76.65
C ASP A 325 -0.67 17.00 75.42
N ILE A 326 0.46 17.51 74.92
CA ILE A 326 0.54 18.23 73.65
C ILE A 326 0.51 17.21 72.52
N ALA A 327 -0.49 17.32 71.65
CA ALA A 327 -0.68 16.42 70.52
C ALA A 327 0.48 16.52 69.52
N TYR A 328 0.97 15.37 69.05
CA TYR A 328 1.81 15.29 67.87
C TYR A 328 0.94 15.49 66.63
N ALA A 329 0.53 16.74 66.40
CA ALA A 329 -0.34 17.11 65.28
C ALA A 329 0.42 17.14 63.95
N ASN A 330 -0.26 16.78 62.85
CA ASN A 330 0.30 16.78 61.49
C ASN A 330 1.64 16.04 61.37
N THR A 331 1.84 15.00 62.17
CA THR A 331 3.08 14.22 62.23
C THR A 331 2.92 12.95 61.37
N PRO A 332 3.82 12.68 60.41
CA PRO A 332 3.76 11.46 59.62
C PRO A 332 3.93 10.21 60.49
N TYR A 333 3.22 9.13 60.17
CA TYR A 333 3.33 7.85 60.86
C TYR A 333 3.28 6.68 59.88
N ILE A 334 3.82 5.53 60.32
CA ILE A 334 3.62 4.23 59.67
C ILE A 334 2.91 3.28 60.64
N ALA A 335 1.84 2.65 60.17
CA ALA A 335 1.08 1.65 60.90
C ALA A 335 1.28 0.29 60.23
N ILE A 336 1.62 -0.72 61.02
CA ILE A 336 1.90 -2.08 60.55
C ILE A 336 0.88 -3.01 61.19
N ASN A 337 0.15 -3.76 60.36
CA ASN A 337 -0.66 -4.86 60.83
C ASN A 337 0.24 -6.08 61.07
N GLU A 338 0.49 -6.43 62.33
CA GLU A 338 1.41 -7.52 62.67
C GLU A 338 0.92 -8.88 62.18
N ASN A 339 -0.40 -9.03 61.95
CA ASN A 339 -1.03 -10.26 61.47
C ASN A 339 -0.91 -10.43 59.95
N THR A 340 -1.24 -9.40 59.16
CA THR A 340 -1.24 -9.48 57.69
C THR A 340 0.08 -9.01 57.06
N LYS A 341 0.92 -8.32 57.83
CA LYS A 341 2.12 -7.60 57.38
C LYS A 341 1.83 -6.41 56.45
N GLU A 342 0.57 -6.01 56.29
CA GLU A 342 0.21 -4.80 55.54
C GLU A 342 0.68 -3.55 56.28
N THR A 343 1.22 -2.59 55.52
CA THR A 343 1.70 -1.30 56.01
C THR A 343 0.82 -0.16 55.48
N PHE A 344 0.52 0.80 56.35
CA PHE A 344 -0.23 2.01 56.03
C PHE A 344 0.57 3.23 56.45
N GLU A 345 0.71 4.21 55.56
CA GLU A 345 1.31 5.50 55.87
C GLU A 345 0.22 6.56 56.00
N GLY A 346 0.38 7.48 56.95
CA GLY A 346 -0.57 8.56 57.18
C GLY A 346 0.04 9.74 57.93
N ILE A 347 -0.77 10.75 58.19
CA ILE A 347 -0.40 11.94 58.97
C ILE A 347 -1.44 12.08 60.08
N THR A 348 -0.99 12.33 61.32
CA THR A 348 -1.92 12.56 62.43
C THR A 348 -2.71 13.86 62.24
N ASP A 349 -3.94 13.89 62.74
CA ASP A 349 -4.79 15.10 62.70
C ASP A 349 -4.31 16.17 63.69
N THR A 350 -5.06 17.28 63.80
CA THR A 350 -4.76 18.39 64.72
C THR A 350 -4.78 18.01 66.20
N GLU A 351 -5.40 16.88 66.55
CA GLU A 351 -5.51 16.35 67.91
C GLU A 351 -4.53 15.18 68.16
N GLY A 352 -3.69 14.86 67.18
CA GLY A 352 -2.68 13.80 67.25
C GLY A 352 -3.24 12.41 66.95
N ASN A 353 -4.44 12.30 66.40
CA ASN A 353 -5.06 11.01 66.09
C ASN A 353 -4.63 10.49 64.71
N THR A 354 -4.43 9.18 64.60
CA THR A 354 -4.32 8.48 63.31
C THR A 354 -5.68 8.39 62.61
N GLU A 355 -5.70 7.93 61.37
CA GLU A 355 -6.94 7.40 60.77
C GLU A 355 -7.47 6.21 61.57
N THR A 356 -8.77 5.90 61.40
CA THR A 356 -9.39 4.72 62.02
C THR A 356 -9.14 3.50 61.16
N PHE A 357 -8.47 2.50 61.72
CA PHE A 357 -8.27 1.19 61.09
C PHE A 357 -9.49 0.31 61.34
N PHE A 358 -9.98 -0.33 60.29
CA PHE A 358 -11.12 -1.27 60.36
C PHE A 358 -10.67 -2.68 59.98
N SER A 359 -11.12 -3.68 60.72
CA SER A 359 -10.82 -5.09 60.42
C SER A 359 -12.00 -5.99 60.79
N SER A 360 -12.19 -7.05 60.01
CA SER A 360 -13.12 -8.15 60.35
C SER A 360 -12.57 -9.09 61.42
N ASN A 361 -11.27 -8.99 61.75
CA ASN A 361 -10.56 -9.80 62.75
C ASN A 361 -9.84 -8.93 63.80
N SER A 362 -9.60 -9.50 64.99
CA SER A 362 -8.78 -8.87 66.04
C SER A 362 -7.31 -8.88 65.63
N ASN A 363 -6.87 -7.79 64.98
CA ASN A 363 -5.49 -7.62 64.52
C ASN A 363 -4.70 -6.75 65.51
N LYS A 364 -3.40 -7.04 65.65
CA LYS A 364 -2.47 -6.15 66.34
C LYS A 364 -1.91 -5.14 65.35
N ILE A 365 -2.15 -3.85 65.62
CA ILE A 365 -1.60 -2.75 64.84
C ILE A 365 -0.48 -2.09 65.67
N LYS A 366 0.72 -2.01 65.10
CA LYS A 366 1.85 -1.29 65.66
C LYS A 366 2.01 0.02 64.88
N VAL A 367 1.94 1.15 65.57
CA VAL A 367 2.06 2.47 64.93
C VAL A 367 3.31 3.17 65.43
N HIS A 368 4.11 3.67 64.50
CA HIS A 368 5.33 4.43 64.76
C HIS A 368 5.20 5.82 64.15
N LEU A 369 5.39 6.86 64.98
CA LEU A 369 5.60 8.21 64.46
C LEU A 369 6.93 8.23 63.70
N ARG A 370 6.91 8.83 62.52
CA ARG A 370 8.11 9.11 61.76
C ARG A 370 8.59 10.50 62.19
N ASN A 371 9.52 10.52 63.14
CA ASN A 371 10.17 11.77 63.54
C ASN A 371 10.96 12.33 62.36
N GLU A 372 10.37 13.29 61.66
CA GLU A 372 11.13 14.31 60.95
C GLU A 372 11.47 15.37 61.99
N ASP A 373 12.65 15.23 62.61
CA ASP A 373 13.14 16.22 63.57
C ASP A 373 13.24 17.59 62.85
N PRO A 374 12.45 18.63 63.24
CA PRO A 374 12.40 19.89 62.50
C PRO A 374 13.69 20.71 62.63
N TRP A 375 14.62 20.30 63.51
CA TRP A 375 15.93 20.91 63.70
C TRP A 375 17.06 19.86 63.68
N GLY A 376 17.19 19.16 62.54
CA GLY A 376 18.49 18.74 62.00
C GLY A 376 19.34 17.83 62.87
N SER A 377 19.02 16.54 62.91
CA SER A 377 19.93 15.39 62.94
C SER A 377 19.10 14.10 62.84
N ILE A 378 18.81 13.62 61.62
CA ILE A 378 18.24 12.26 61.53
C ILE A 378 19.34 11.29 61.98
N GLU A 379 19.19 10.67 63.15
CA GLU A 379 19.92 9.44 63.46
C GLU A 379 19.40 8.34 62.52
N LEU A 380 19.98 8.31 61.32
CA LEU A 380 19.77 7.21 60.40
C LEU A 380 20.52 6.00 60.94
N TYR A 381 19.81 4.89 61.10
CA TYR A 381 20.43 3.59 61.25
C TYR A 381 21.19 3.31 59.96
N LYS A 382 22.52 3.32 60.06
CA LYS A 382 23.46 3.06 58.96
C LYS A 382 24.05 1.69 59.16
N VAL A 383 23.72 0.78 58.26
CA VAL A 383 24.29 -0.57 58.25
C VAL A 383 25.12 -0.72 56.97
N LYS A 384 26.29 -1.32 57.13
CA LYS A 384 27.20 -1.65 56.03
C LYS A 384 27.54 -3.13 56.14
N PHE A 385 27.50 -3.84 55.02
CA PHE A 385 27.85 -5.25 54.95
C PHE A 385 29.19 -5.42 54.24
N LYS A 386 30.04 -6.30 54.75
CA LYS A 386 31.29 -6.71 54.10
C LYS A 386 31.21 -8.18 53.76
N PHE A 387 31.46 -8.50 52.50
CA PHE A 387 31.41 -9.86 51.99
C PHE A 387 32.80 -10.37 51.66
N THR A 388 33.17 -11.50 52.24
CA THR A 388 34.42 -12.22 51.96
C THR A 388 34.14 -13.69 51.70
N ASP A 389 35.03 -14.36 50.95
CA ASP A 389 35.06 -15.82 50.86
C ASP A 389 35.56 -16.46 52.17
N ASP A 390 35.60 -17.80 52.20
CA ASP A 390 36.02 -18.59 53.36
C ASP A 390 37.51 -18.39 53.72
N ASP A 391 38.31 -17.90 52.76
CA ASP A 391 39.73 -17.56 52.94
C ASP A 391 39.94 -16.08 53.32
N GLY A 392 38.87 -15.30 53.43
CA GLY A 392 38.89 -13.88 53.82
C GLY A 392 39.14 -12.91 52.66
N ASN A 393 39.17 -13.36 51.41
CA ASN A 393 39.29 -12.49 50.26
C ASN A 393 37.96 -11.76 50.00
N PRO A 394 37.97 -10.45 49.69
CA PRO A 394 36.74 -9.69 49.50
C PRO A 394 36.04 -10.04 48.18
N TYR A 395 34.71 -10.14 48.23
CA TYR A 395 33.87 -10.18 47.03
C TYR A 395 33.78 -8.77 46.43
N SER A 396 34.82 -8.37 45.68
CA SER A 396 34.97 -7.03 45.13
C SER A 396 34.20 -6.84 43.83
N HIS A 397 33.59 -5.65 43.65
CA HIS A 397 32.84 -5.25 42.44
C HIS A 397 31.70 -6.21 42.08
N VAL A 398 31.07 -6.84 43.07
CA VAL A 398 29.94 -7.76 42.89
C VAL A 398 28.63 -7.02 43.10
N HIS A 399 27.67 -7.22 42.20
CA HIS A 399 26.34 -6.67 42.34
C HIS A 399 25.63 -7.26 43.56
N TYR A 400 24.94 -6.43 44.32
CA TYR A 400 24.12 -6.87 45.44
C TYR A 400 22.71 -6.29 45.36
N ARG A 401 21.76 -7.01 45.97
CA ARG A 401 20.43 -6.52 46.32
C ARG A 401 20.24 -6.61 47.81
N ALA A 402 19.91 -5.49 48.43
CA ALA A 402 19.49 -5.42 49.81
C ALA A 402 17.99 -5.12 49.89
N ILE A 403 17.30 -5.81 50.79
CA ILE A 403 15.87 -5.62 51.06
C ILE A 403 15.75 -5.18 52.51
N SER A 404 15.12 -4.04 52.72
CA SER A 404 14.67 -3.61 54.05
C SER A 404 13.53 -4.52 54.51
N GLU A 405 13.68 -5.18 55.66
CA GLU A 405 12.64 -6.09 56.17
C GLU A 405 11.35 -5.37 56.58
N VAL A 406 11.43 -4.07 56.90
CA VAL A 406 10.28 -3.31 57.42
C VAL A 406 9.57 -2.50 56.34
N LYS A 407 10.31 -1.93 55.38
CA LYS A 407 9.74 -1.07 54.32
C LYS A 407 9.58 -1.78 52.99
N GLU A 408 10.08 -3.01 52.86
CA GLU A 408 10.22 -3.75 51.60
C GLU A 408 10.94 -2.95 50.49
N LEU A 409 11.71 -1.92 50.87
CA LEU A 409 12.50 -1.12 49.95
C LEU A 409 13.68 -1.95 49.44
N ILE A 410 13.87 -1.92 48.13
CA ILE A 410 14.93 -2.67 47.44
C ILE A 410 16.04 -1.70 47.05
N TYR A 411 17.24 -1.97 47.55
CA TYR A 411 18.48 -1.26 47.20
C TYR A 411 19.33 -2.14 46.30
N PHE A 412 19.86 -1.58 45.22
CA PHE A 412 20.82 -2.23 44.35
C PHE A 412 22.15 -1.47 44.39
N GLY A 413 23.25 -2.20 44.42
CA GLY A 413 24.57 -1.60 44.40
C GLY A 413 25.64 -2.58 43.96
N ILE A 414 26.89 -2.12 44.00
CA ILE A 414 28.09 -2.90 43.69
C ILE A 414 29.03 -2.76 44.88
N THR A 415 29.62 -3.86 45.35
CA THR A 415 30.61 -3.82 46.43
C THR A 415 31.90 -3.12 46.00
N ASN A 416 32.60 -2.45 46.92
CA ASN A 416 33.87 -1.78 46.63
C ASN A 416 35.07 -2.75 46.51
N ALA A 417 36.30 -2.21 46.44
CA ALA A 417 37.54 -3.00 46.38
C ALA A 417 37.69 -3.96 47.59
N GLU A 418 37.16 -3.56 48.74
CA GLU A 418 37.20 -4.30 50.01
C GLU A 418 35.97 -5.20 50.24
N GLY A 419 35.07 -5.33 49.26
CA GLY A 419 33.88 -6.19 49.36
C GLY A 419 32.75 -5.60 50.22
N GLU A 420 32.78 -4.28 50.48
CA GLU A 420 31.79 -3.58 51.28
C GLU A 420 30.66 -3.00 50.42
N THR A 421 29.43 -3.02 50.95
CA THR A 421 28.30 -2.27 50.38
C THR A 421 28.43 -0.78 50.65
N GLU A 422 27.64 0.04 49.95
CA GLU A 422 27.36 1.39 50.43
C GLU A 422 26.58 1.35 51.76
N ASN A 423 26.50 2.48 52.45
CA ASN A 423 25.70 2.58 53.67
C ASN A 423 24.22 2.42 53.32
N LEU A 424 23.61 1.35 53.81
CA LEU A 424 22.17 1.18 53.79
C LEU A 424 21.59 2.00 54.94
N VAL A 425 20.77 2.98 54.59
CA VAL A 425 20.21 3.96 55.52
C VAL A 425 18.75 3.68 55.77
N SER A 426 18.37 3.64 57.05
CA SER A 426 16.97 3.65 57.45
C SER A 426 16.69 4.65 58.56
N SER A 427 15.46 5.14 58.56
CA SER A 427 14.89 5.99 59.60
C SER A 427 14.27 5.17 60.75
N LEU A 428 14.37 3.84 60.70
CA LEU A 428 13.87 2.91 61.71
C LEU A 428 14.94 1.85 61.97
N GLU A 429 14.98 1.30 63.18
CA GLU A 429 15.83 0.14 63.49
C GLU A 429 15.26 -1.09 62.76
N GLU A 430 15.98 -1.63 61.80
CA GLU A 430 15.55 -2.76 61.00
C GLU A 430 16.72 -3.62 60.52
N ASN A 431 16.43 -4.88 60.18
CA ASN A 431 17.39 -5.74 59.51
C ASN A 431 17.30 -5.53 57.99
N PHE A 432 18.44 -5.76 57.33
CA PHE A 432 18.53 -5.83 55.88
C PHE A 432 18.91 -7.25 55.47
N ASN A 433 18.13 -7.84 54.56
CA ASN A 433 18.52 -9.06 53.86
C ASN A 433 19.29 -8.69 52.61
N VAL A 434 20.58 -9.03 52.57
CA VAL A 434 21.49 -8.67 51.47
C VAL A 434 21.96 -9.91 50.75
N HIS A 435 21.75 -9.94 49.43
CA HIS A 435 22.15 -11.03 48.55
C HIS A 435 23.16 -10.52 47.51
N LEU A 436 24.26 -11.23 47.35
CA LEU A 436 25.19 -11.03 46.23
C LEU A 436 24.66 -11.75 44.97
N TYR A 437 24.76 -11.09 43.82
CA TYR A 437 24.61 -11.70 42.52
C TYR A 437 25.99 -12.02 41.97
N LEU A 438 26.41 -13.26 42.19
CA LEU A 438 27.53 -13.83 41.45
C LEU A 438 27.00 -14.20 40.06
N SER A 439 27.18 -13.31 39.09
CA SER A 439 26.97 -13.66 37.69
C SER A 439 28.00 -14.71 37.31
N THR A 440 27.57 -15.96 37.17
CA THR A 440 28.32 -17.00 36.48
C THR A 440 28.19 -16.74 34.98
N ASN A 441 28.95 -15.78 34.46
CA ASN A 441 29.03 -15.55 33.02
C ASN A 441 29.89 -16.63 32.37
N GLY A 442 29.23 -17.68 31.89
CA GLY A 442 29.52 -18.28 30.60
C GLY A 442 28.23 -18.22 29.78
N ASP A 443 28.26 -17.44 28.69
CA ASP A 443 27.33 -17.39 27.55
C ASP A 443 26.66 -16.01 27.36
N TYR A 444 27.42 -15.12 26.70
CA TYR A 444 26.91 -14.08 25.81
C TYR A 444 27.23 -14.46 24.36
#